data_AF-A0A817MDD0-F1
#
_entry.id   AF-A0A817MDD0-F1
#
_cell.length_a   1.000
_cell.length_b   1.000
_cell.length_c   1.000
_cell.angle_alpha   90.00
_cell.angle_beta   90.00
_cell.angle_gamma   90.00
#
_symmetry.space_group_name_H-M   'P 1'
#
loop_
_entity.id
_entity.type
_entity.pdbx_description
1 polymer ?
#
loop_
_entity_poly.entity_id
_entity_poly.type
_entity_poly.pdbx_seq_one_letter_code
_entity_poly.pdbx_strand_id
1 'polypeptide(L)'
;MSQNQTFSSSPLSAVKVPFFIAVSTALVITIIQVLVLLTSIRRHLLQIFRGDHSEIPKKDNLKNLLYATGNLHFAGFFIGYAAWGYILCFLLTFSIYYIIGKLLENDGKLFEQILTVFIPVLLLSMFKVYITLFVAKYIFLQKRNQILAINNHRVSMILLYFDFFLDVFLDLAASFTRILNSCIITIIYMARLDYSPLGRQLEYRDAGFCAYLDFIQMEAIHRNPIMLAFSSILLVHQHTKQNKSSAKVRQKWRLAILLIHIPSLIILRKAVLTR
;
A
#
# COMPACT_ATOMS: atom_id res chain seq x y z
N MET A 1 27.05 -50.42 -8.61
CA MET A 1 26.39 -49.21 -9.16
C MET A 1 25.98 -48.36 -7.97
N SER A 2 26.86 -47.54 -7.39
CA SER A 2 27.56 -46.36 -7.94
C SER A 2 26.88 -45.09 -7.44
N GLN A 3 27.57 -44.44 -6.50
CA GLN A 3 27.57 -42.98 -6.30
C GLN A 3 26.28 -42.34 -5.76
N ASN A 4 25.94 -42.61 -4.50
CA ASN A 4 25.45 -41.51 -3.66
C ASN A 4 26.68 -40.79 -3.12
N GLN A 5 27.17 -39.84 -3.92
CA GLN A 5 28.16 -38.87 -3.49
C GLN A 5 27.58 -38.18 -2.25
N THR A 6 28.13 -38.51 -1.09
CA THR A 6 28.15 -37.64 0.07
C THR A 6 28.78 -36.34 -0.42
N PHE A 7 27.93 -35.38 -0.75
CA PHE A 7 28.33 -34.03 -1.13
C PHE A 7 29.23 -33.54 0.00
N SER A 8 30.53 -33.50 -0.27
CA SER A 8 31.56 -33.10 0.66
C SER A 8 31.15 -31.76 1.28
N SER A 9 30.72 -31.81 2.55
CA SER A 9 30.24 -30.67 3.34
C SER A 9 31.43 -29.79 3.69
N SER A 10 31.97 -29.10 2.69
CA SER A 10 32.83 -27.95 2.94
C SER A 10 31.94 -26.85 3.55
N PRO A 11 32.34 -26.19 4.65
CA PRO A 11 31.55 -25.09 5.23
C PRO A 11 31.29 -23.98 4.21
N LEU A 12 32.14 -23.88 3.19
CA LEU A 12 32.04 -22.94 2.09
C LEU A 12 30.86 -23.22 1.14
N SER A 13 30.51 -24.47 0.87
CA SER A 13 29.37 -24.78 -0.02
C SER A 13 28.02 -24.48 0.63
N ALA A 14 27.92 -24.63 1.96
CA ALA A 14 26.71 -24.34 2.73
C ALA A 14 26.30 -22.85 2.67
N VAL A 15 27.25 -21.94 2.49
CA VAL A 15 26.99 -20.49 2.43
C VAL A 15 26.82 -19.97 0.99
N LYS A 16 27.50 -20.60 0.02
CA LYS A 16 27.45 -20.17 -1.40
C LYS A 16 26.06 -20.31 -2.00
N VAL A 17 25.39 -21.44 -1.78
CA VAL A 17 24.04 -21.70 -2.34
C VAL A 17 23.00 -20.68 -1.84
N PRO A 18 22.81 -20.46 -0.52
CA PRO A 18 21.83 -19.49 -0.05
C PRO A 18 22.18 -18.06 -0.45
N PHE A 19 23.46 -17.72 -0.63
CA PHE A 19 23.89 -16.41 -1.13
C PHE A 19 23.36 -16.13 -2.55
N PHE A 20 23.60 -17.03 -3.51
CA PHE A 20 23.14 -16.82 -4.89
C PHE A 20 21.61 -16.79 -5.01
N ILE A 21 20.91 -17.62 -4.24
CA ILE A 21 19.44 -17.63 -4.20
C ILE A 21 18.91 -16.33 -3.58
N ALA A 22 19.52 -15.85 -2.50
CA ALA A 22 19.14 -14.58 -1.86
C ALA A 22 19.34 -13.38 -2.79
N VAL A 23 20.48 -13.30 -3.47
CA VAL A 23 20.73 -12.23 -4.47
C VAL A 23 19.66 -12.25 -5.57
N SER A 24 19.40 -13.43 -6.14
CA SER A 24 18.44 -13.58 -7.25
C SER A 24 17.02 -13.20 -6.81
N THR A 25 16.60 -13.66 -5.64
CA THR A 25 15.25 -13.37 -5.11
C THR A 25 15.09 -11.92 -4.70
N ALA A 26 16.07 -11.31 -4.03
CA ALA A 26 16.06 -9.89 -3.71
C ALA A 26 15.97 -9.02 -4.96
N LEU A 27 16.69 -9.38 -6.02
CA LEU A 27 16.65 -8.68 -7.31
C LEU A 27 15.27 -8.78 -7.97
N VAL A 28 14.68 -9.98 -8.00
CA VAL A 28 13.32 -10.17 -8.54
C VAL A 28 12.29 -9.35 -7.77
N ILE A 29 12.38 -9.35 -6.42
CA ILE A 29 11.48 -8.57 -5.56
C ILE A 29 11.61 -7.08 -5.89
N THR A 30 12.83 -6.53 -5.94
CA THR A 30 13.02 -5.09 -6.20
C THR A 30 12.55 -4.69 -7.60
N ILE A 31 12.80 -5.51 -8.64
CA ILE A 31 12.26 -5.27 -9.98
C ILE A 31 10.74 -5.20 -9.95
N ILE A 32 10.08 -6.18 -9.32
CA ILE A 32 8.61 -6.20 -9.21
C ILE A 32 8.12 -4.95 -8.50
N GLN A 33 8.75 -4.56 -7.39
CA GLN A 33 8.34 -3.37 -6.63
C GLN A 33 8.49 -2.07 -7.45
N VAL A 34 9.56 -1.92 -8.24
CA VAL A 34 9.75 -0.76 -9.13
C VAL A 34 8.72 -0.74 -10.26
N LEU A 35 8.40 -1.90 -10.85
CA LEU A 35 7.35 -1.99 -11.87
C LEU A 35 5.97 -1.61 -11.31
N VAL A 36 5.65 -2.10 -10.12
CA VAL A 36 4.40 -1.74 -9.43
C VAL A 36 4.37 -0.25 -9.12
N LEU A 37 5.47 0.34 -8.63
CA LEU A 37 5.56 1.78 -8.39
C LEU A 37 5.27 2.60 -9.65
N LEU A 38 5.79 2.19 -10.81
CA LEU A 38 5.52 2.88 -12.07
C LEU A 38 4.03 2.87 -12.45
N THR A 39 3.36 1.73 -12.27
CA THR A 39 1.91 1.64 -12.49
C THR A 39 1.12 2.47 -11.47
N SER A 40 1.59 2.51 -10.23
CA SER A 40 1.02 3.27 -9.12
C SER A 40 1.08 4.78 -9.41
N ILE A 41 2.24 5.29 -9.83
CA ILE A 41 2.43 6.70 -10.26
C ILE A 41 1.40 7.09 -11.33
N ARG A 42 1.24 6.27 -12.37
CA ARG A 42 0.28 6.55 -13.44
C ARG A 42 -1.15 6.58 -12.91
N ARG A 43 -1.54 5.62 -12.06
CA ARG A 43 -2.88 5.57 -11.47
C ARG A 43 -3.17 6.80 -10.61
N HIS A 44 -2.23 7.13 -9.73
CA HIS A 44 -2.31 8.26 -8.81
C HIS A 44 -2.37 9.62 -9.55
N LEU A 45 -1.57 9.81 -10.61
CA LEU A 45 -1.66 11.00 -11.46
C LEU A 45 -3.04 11.14 -12.12
N LEU A 46 -3.59 10.04 -12.65
CA LEU A 46 -4.91 10.03 -13.28
C LEU A 46 -6.05 10.33 -12.27
N GLN A 47 -5.94 9.86 -11.03
CA GLN A 47 -6.89 10.18 -9.96
C GLN A 47 -6.86 11.68 -9.64
N ILE A 48 -5.66 12.26 -9.51
CA ILE A 48 -5.53 13.70 -9.22
C ILE A 48 -6.02 14.56 -10.39
N PHE A 49 -5.80 14.16 -11.63
CA PHE A 49 -6.38 14.86 -12.79
C PHE A 49 -7.91 14.89 -12.76
N ARG A 50 -8.56 13.89 -12.14
CA ARG A 50 -10.01 13.85 -11.93
C ARG A 50 -10.46 14.65 -10.70
N GLY A 51 -9.53 15.13 -9.88
CA GLY A 51 -9.82 15.74 -8.58
C GLY A 51 -10.21 14.73 -7.50
N ASP A 52 -9.90 13.44 -7.69
CA ASP A 52 -10.11 12.39 -6.69
C ASP A 52 -8.92 12.34 -5.74
N HIS A 53 -9.21 12.53 -4.45
CA HIS A 53 -8.22 12.59 -3.35
C HIS A 53 -8.41 11.44 -2.35
N SER A 54 -9.06 10.36 -2.77
CA SER A 54 -9.33 9.19 -1.91
C SER A 54 -8.06 8.45 -1.46
N GLU A 55 -7.13 8.20 -2.37
CA GLU A 55 -5.87 7.50 -2.11
C GLU A 55 -4.74 8.46 -1.70
N ILE A 56 -4.69 9.65 -2.30
CA ILE A 56 -3.67 10.66 -2.02
C ILE A 56 -4.32 11.86 -1.33
N PRO A 57 -4.02 12.09 -0.03
CA PRO A 57 -4.54 13.25 0.66
C PRO A 57 -3.97 14.53 0.05
N LYS A 58 -4.83 15.52 -0.10
CA LYS A 58 -4.40 16.87 -0.44
C LYS A 58 -3.72 17.47 0.79
N LYS A 59 -2.58 18.11 0.58
CA LYS A 59 -1.85 18.74 1.66
C LYS A 59 -2.50 20.09 1.94
N ASP A 60 -3.33 20.16 2.98
CA ASP A 60 -4.00 21.41 3.34
C ASP A 60 -2.95 22.43 3.82
N ASN A 61 -2.94 23.60 3.18
CA ASN A 61 -2.18 24.80 3.57
C ASN A 61 -0.65 24.81 3.44
N LEU A 62 -0.02 23.99 2.59
CA LEU A 62 1.44 24.06 2.42
C LEU A 62 1.91 24.85 1.18
N LYS A 63 2.82 25.79 1.46
CA LYS A 63 3.42 26.78 0.56
C LYS A 63 3.99 26.10 -0.68
N ASN A 64 3.77 26.65 -1.87
CA ASN A 64 4.31 26.17 -3.16
C ASN A 64 5.80 25.77 -3.13
N LEU A 65 6.58 26.38 -2.23
CA LEU A 65 7.96 26.01 -1.95
C LEU A 65 8.14 24.53 -1.61
N LEU A 66 7.26 23.97 -0.78
CA LEU A 66 7.37 22.57 -0.34
C LEU A 66 7.13 21.59 -1.48
N TYR A 67 6.16 21.88 -2.37
CA TYR A 67 5.96 21.08 -3.57
C TYR A 67 7.18 21.11 -4.49
N ALA A 68 7.78 22.29 -4.67
CA ALA A 68 8.99 22.44 -5.47
C ALA A 68 10.19 21.69 -4.86
N THR A 69 10.42 21.81 -3.54
CA THR A 69 11.52 21.11 -2.87
C THR A 69 11.32 19.59 -2.85
N GLY A 70 10.10 19.12 -2.59
CA GLY A 70 9.79 17.69 -2.58
C GLY A 70 10.01 17.05 -3.95
N ASN A 71 9.61 17.75 -5.02
CA ASN A 71 9.88 17.34 -6.40
C ASN A 71 11.39 17.22 -6.71
N LEU A 72 12.21 18.18 -6.26
CA LEU A 72 13.66 18.13 -6.45
C LEU A 72 14.32 16.96 -5.71
N HIS A 73 13.83 16.64 -4.50
CA HIS A 73 14.39 15.56 -3.69
C HIS A 73 13.85 14.17 -4.05
N PHE A 74 12.71 14.08 -4.75
CA PHE A 74 12.06 12.81 -5.09
C PHE A 74 12.99 11.81 -5.78
N ALA A 75 13.72 12.24 -6.81
CA ALA A 75 14.62 11.35 -7.55
C ALA A 75 15.74 10.78 -6.65
N GLY A 76 16.29 11.61 -5.75
CA GLY A 76 17.31 11.20 -4.79
C GLY A 76 16.78 10.20 -3.77
N PHE A 77 15.61 10.48 -3.19
CA PHE A 77 14.95 9.54 -2.28
C PHE A 77 14.59 8.23 -2.97
N PHE A 78 14.09 8.28 -4.21
CA PHE A 78 13.76 7.08 -4.97
C PHE A 78 14.95 6.14 -5.13
N ILE A 79 16.08 6.66 -5.63
CA ILE A 79 17.28 5.84 -5.87
C ILE A 79 17.86 5.36 -4.53
N GLY A 80 17.91 6.22 -3.52
CA GLY A 80 18.43 5.88 -2.20
C GLY A 80 17.64 4.77 -1.52
N TYR A 81 16.31 4.87 -1.50
CA TYR A 81 15.43 3.88 -0.88
C TYR A 81 15.37 2.58 -1.70
N ALA A 82 15.45 2.65 -3.03
CA ALA A 82 15.56 1.45 -3.87
C ALA A 82 16.86 0.67 -3.58
N ALA A 83 18.00 1.37 -3.48
CA ALA A 83 19.29 0.75 -3.15
C ALA A 83 19.30 0.17 -1.73
N TRP A 84 18.81 0.94 -0.75
CA TRP A 84 18.75 0.49 0.64
C TRP A 84 17.75 -0.65 0.83
N GLY A 85 16.60 -0.58 0.16
CA GLY A 85 15.59 -1.64 0.14
C GLY A 85 16.12 -2.94 -0.45
N TYR A 86 16.94 -2.88 -1.51
CA TYR A 86 17.64 -4.04 -2.06
C TYR A 86 18.57 -4.69 -1.04
N ILE A 87 19.41 -3.89 -0.36
CA ILE A 87 20.34 -4.39 0.67
C ILE A 87 19.57 -5.07 1.81
N LEU A 88 18.51 -4.45 2.32
CA LEU A 88 17.69 -5.02 3.39
C LEU A 88 16.96 -6.30 2.95
N CYS A 89 16.38 -6.31 1.74
CA CYS A 89 15.75 -7.51 1.19
C CYS A 89 16.75 -8.66 1.00
N PHE A 90 17.96 -8.35 0.54
CA PHE A 90 19.04 -9.33 0.42
C PHE A 90 19.42 -9.90 1.79
N LEU A 91 19.63 -9.07 2.81
CA LEU A 91 19.97 -9.53 4.16
C LEU A 91 18.86 -10.39 4.77
N LEU A 92 17.59 -10.01 4.58
CA LEU A 92 16.43 -10.77 5.05
C LEU A 92 16.33 -12.13 4.36
N THR A 93 16.38 -12.17 3.03
CA THR A 93 16.28 -13.43 2.26
C THR A 93 17.48 -14.33 2.52
N PHE A 94 18.69 -13.78 2.61
CA PHE A 94 19.89 -14.52 2.98
C PHE A 94 19.78 -15.16 4.36
N SER A 95 19.30 -14.40 5.35
CA SER A 95 19.10 -14.93 6.71
C SER A 95 18.11 -16.10 6.72
N ILE A 96 17.01 -15.99 5.96
CA ILE A 96 16.01 -17.06 5.84
C ILE A 96 16.61 -18.31 5.19
N TYR A 97 17.26 -18.16 4.02
CA TYR A 97 17.84 -19.31 3.31
C TYR A 97 19.00 -19.95 4.08
N TYR A 98 19.78 -19.16 4.82
CA TYR A 98 20.83 -19.68 5.69
C TYR A 98 20.26 -20.53 6.84
N ILE A 99 19.21 -20.04 7.51
CA ILE A 99 18.52 -20.79 8.57
C ILE A 99 17.94 -22.09 8.01
N ILE A 100 17.28 -22.04 6.85
CA ILE A 100 16.74 -23.24 6.18
C ILE A 100 17.87 -24.22 5.84
N GLY A 101 19.00 -23.75 5.29
CA GLY A 101 20.15 -24.59 4.98
C GLY A 101 20.71 -25.30 6.22
N LYS A 102 20.86 -24.58 7.33
CA LYS A 102 21.30 -25.16 8.61
C LYS A 102 20.31 -26.14 9.21
N LEU A 103 19.02 -25.89 9.02
CA LEU A 103 17.95 -26.74 9.48
C LEU A 103 17.93 -28.09 8.75
N LEU A 104 18.19 -28.08 7.44
CA LEU A 104 18.31 -29.29 6.62
C LEU A 104 19.57 -30.09 6.97
N GLU A 105 20.68 -29.43 7.32
CA GLU A 105 21.95 -30.08 7.67
C GLU A 105 21.87 -30.87 8.99
N ASN A 106 21.01 -30.46 9.93
CA ASN A 106 20.86 -31.10 11.25
C ASN A 106 19.76 -32.19 11.29
N ASP A 107 19.59 -32.94 10.20
CA ASP A 107 18.54 -33.96 9.99
C ASP A 107 17.10 -33.46 10.27
N GLY A 108 16.87 -32.14 10.28
CA GLY A 108 15.57 -31.57 10.65
C GLY A 108 15.17 -31.75 12.12
N LYS A 109 16.02 -32.27 13.01
CA LYS A 109 15.65 -32.50 14.43
C LYS A 109 15.29 -31.21 15.16
N LEU A 110 16.01 -30.12 14.88
CA LEU A 110 15.67 -28.79 15.40
C LEU A 110 14.34 -28.29 14.84
N PHE A 111 14.03 -28.60 13.58
CA PHE A 111 12.76 -28.23 12.96
C PHE A 111 11.61 -28.96 13.64
N GLU A 112 11.77 -30.26 13.86
CA GLU A 112 10.78 -31.10 14.52
C GLU A 112 10.52 -30.63 15.95
N GLN A 113 11.57 -30.27 16.71
CA GLN A 113 11.43 -29.69 18.05
C GLN A 113 10.67 -28.35 18.03
N ILE A 114 11.03 -27.45 17.11
CA ILE A 114 10.34 -26.15 16.98
C ILE A 114 8.88 -26.37 16.57
N LEU A 115 8.60 -27.24 15.58
CA LEU A 115 7.23 -27.54 15.15
C LEU A 115 6.41 -28.16 16.28
N THR A 116 6.99 -29.08 17.05
CA THR A 116 6.28 -29.76 18.14
C THR A 116 5.83 -28.76 19.21
N VAL A 117 6.57 -27.68 19.42
CA VAL A 117 6.17 -26.60 20.34
C VAL A 117 5.18 -25.62 19.70
N PHE A 118 5.38 -25.26 18.42
CA PHE A 118 4.53 -24.27 17.74
C PHE A 118 3.17 -24.82 17.28
N ILE A 119 3.09 -26.08 16.84
CA ILE A 119 1.85 -26.69 16.34
C ILE A 119 0.75 -26.65 17.39
N PRO A 120 0.95 -27.06 18.66
CA PRO A 120 -0.11 -27.03 19.67
C PRO A 120 -0.64 -25.62 19.92
N VAL A 121 0.25 -24.62 19.97
CA VAL A 121 -0.13 -23.22 20.18
C VAL A 121 -0.96 -22.70 19.01
N LEU A 122 -0.55 -23.00 17.77
CA LEU A 122 -1.27 -22.58 16.57
C LEU A 122 -2.62 -23.29 16.44
N LEU A 123 -2.66 -24.60 16.72
CA LEU A 123 -3.89 -25.40 16.71
C LEU A 123 -4.88 -24.89 17.77
N LEU A 124 -4.41 -24.61 18.98
CA LEU A 124 -5.21 -24.07 20.07
C LEU A 124 -5.76 -22.67 19.72
N SER A 125 -4.94 -21.80 19.12
CA SER A 125 -5.39 -20.49 18.62
C SER A 125 -6.49 -20.62 17.56
N MET A 126 -6.28 -21.49 16.56
CA MET A 126 -7.28 -21.73 15.51
C MET A 126 -8.58 -22.30 16.09
N PHE A 127 -8.47 -23.32 16.95
CA PHE A 127 -9.61 -23.93 17.62
C PHE A 127 -10.42 -22.91 18.43
N LYS A 128 -9.73 -22.04 19.18
CA LYS A 128 -10.35 -20.95 19.93
C LYS A 128 -11.15 -20.02 19.01
N VAL A 129 -10.55 -19.54 17.92
CA VAL A 129 -11.25 -18.68 16.95
C VAL A 129 -12.49 -19.36 16.37
N TYR A 130 -12.41 -20.65 16.02
CA TYR A 130 -13.55 -21.40 15.51
C TYR A 130 -14.67 -21.55 16.55
N ILE A 131 -14.35 -21.87 17.81
CA ILE A 131 -15.35 -21.93 18.90
C ILE A 131 -15.99 -20.56 19.11
N THR A 132 -15.20 -19.48 19.20
CA THR A 132 -15.74 -18.14 19.44
C THR A 132 -16.66 -17.72 18.29
N LEU A 133 -16.31 -18.01 17.03
CA LEU A 133 -17.18 -17.74 15.88
C LEU A 133 -18.47 -18.57 15.92
N PHE A 134 -18.38 -19.85 16.29
CA PHE A 134 -19.54 -20.72 16.42
C PHE A 134 -20.50 -20.22 17.50
N VAL A 135 -19.97 -19.96 18.71
CA VAL A 135 -20.73 -19.42 19.84
C VAL A 135 -21.33 -18.06 19.49
N ALA A 136 -20.56 -17.16 18.87
CA ALA A 136 -21.07 -15.86 18.45
C ALA A 136 -22.23 -15.98 17.48
N LYS A 137 -22.12 -16.82 16.45
CA LYS A 137 -23.16 -16.98 15.42
C LYS A 137 -24.43 -17.64 15.94
N TYR A 138 -24.32 -18.66 16.79
CA TYR A 138 -25.46 -19.47 17.22
C TYR A 138 -26.07 -19.04 18.54
N ILE A 139 -25.28 -18.53 19.48
CA ILE A 139 -25.74 -18.20 20.84
C ILE A 139 -25.96 -16.69 21.01
N PHE A 140 -25.04 -15.86 20.50
CA PHE A 140 -25.12 -14.41 20.74
C PHE A 140 -25.94 -13.66 19.70
N LEU A 141 -25.75 -13.96 18.42
CA LEU A 141 -26.24 -13.11 17.34
C LEU A 141 -27.70 -13.41 16.98
N GLN A 142 -28.55 -12.39 17.07
CA GLN A 142 -29.96 -12.49 16.72
C GLN A 142 -30.13 -12.69 15.21
N LYS A 143 -31.06 -13.58 14.81
CA LYS A 143 -31.30 -13.95 13.39
C LYS A 143 -30.03 -14.35 12.61
N ARG A 144 -29.07 -15.03 13.26
CA ARG A 144 -27.90 -15.67 12.61
C ARG A 144 -27.16 -14.75 11.61
N ASN A 145 -26.70 -13.58 12.08
CA ASN A 145 -25.89 -12.59 11.32
C ASN A 145 -26.65 -11.62 10.41
N GLN A 146 -27.98 -11.56 10.47
CA GLN A 146 -28.75 -10.56 9.70
C GLN A 146 -28.86 -9.21 10.40
N ILE A 147 -28.80 -9.19 11.74
CA ILE A 147 -28.89 -7.98 12.55
C ILE A 147 -27.78 -8.04 13.61
N LEU A 148 -27.05 -6.94 13.78
CA LEU A 148 -26.04 -6.79 14.84
C LEU A 148 -26.73 -6.52 16.18
N ALA A 149 -27.48 -7.50 16.68
CA ALA A 149 -28.16 -7.45 17.97
C ALA A 149 -27.84 -8.73 18.76
N ILE A 150 -27.57 -8.56 20.05
CA ILE A 150 -27.20 -9.66 20.96
C ILE A 150 -28.46 -10.14 21.68
N ASN A 151 -28.75 -11.44 21.60
CA ASN A 151 -30.00 -12.01 22.13
C ASN A 151 -29.93 -12.27 23.66
N ASN A 152 -28.72 -12.51 24.22
CA ASN A 152 -28.53 -12.78 25.65
C ASN A 152 -27.23 -12.14 26.20
N HIS A 153 -27.36 -10.88 26.62
CA HIS A 153 -26.23 -10.09 27.15
C HIS A 153 -25.55 -10.71 28.39
N ARG A 154 -26.28 -11.43 29.25
CA ARG A 154 -25.71 -12.00 30.49
C ARG A 154 -24.76 -13.15 30.18
N VAL A 155 -25.16 -14.06 29.31
CA VAL A 155 -24.32 -15.20 28.91
C VAL A 155 -23.12 -14.74 28.11
N SER A 156 -23.26 -13.72 27.26
CA SER A 156 -22.11 -13.15 26.56
C SER A 156 -21.09 -12.53 27.51
N MET A 157 -21.53 -11.84 28.58
CA MET A 157 -20.60 -11.28 29.58
C MET A 157 -19.84 -12.37 30.34
N ILE A 158 -20.51 -13.46 30.74
CA ILE A 158 -19.87 -14.58 31.44
C ILE A 158 -18.83 -15.26 30.53
N LEU A 159 -19.19 -15.53 29.27
CA LEU A 159 -18.27 -16.15 28.33
C LEU A 159 -17.09 -15.25 27.99
N LEU A 160 -17.29 -13.93 27.87
CA LEU A 160 -16.21 -12.97 27.65
C LEU A 160 -15.24 -12.91 28.84
N TYR A 161 -15.74 -13.07 30.08
CA TYR A 161 -14.89 -13.15 31.26
C TYR A 161 -13.98 -14.38 31.26
N PHE A 162 -14.49 -15.55 30.85
CA PHE A 162 -13.67 -16.75 30.73
C PHE A 162 -12.71 -16.70 29.53
N ASP A 163 -13.16 -16.17 28.39
CA ASP A 163 -12.36 -16.05 27.16
C ASP A 163 -11.16 -15.10 27.36
N PHE A 164 -11.34 -14.05 28.16
CA PHE A 164 -10.29 -13.10 28.51
C PHE A 164 -9.01 -13.75 29.02
N PHE A 165 -9.12 -14.78 29.88
CA PHE A 165 -7.92 -15.45 30.41
C PHE A 165 -7.14 -16.21 29.33
N LEU A 166 -7.82 -16.84 28.37
CA LEU A 166 -7.18 -17.53 27.25
C LEU A 166 -6.61 -16.53 26.24
N ASP A 167 -7.30 -15.41 26.03
CA ASP A 167 -6.89 -14.36 25.11
C ASP A 167 -5.60 -13.68 25.56
N VAL A 168 -5.41 -13.41 26.85
CA VAL A 168 -4.17 -12.79 27.33
C VAL A 168 -2.92 -13.58 26.91
N PHE A 169 -2.95 -14.92 26.95
CA PHE A 169 -1.81 -15.74 26.54
C PHE A 169 -1.64 -15.81 25.02
N LEU A 170 -2.74 -15.98 24.28
CA LEU A 170 -2.71 -16.05 22.81
C LEU A 170 -2.32 -14.71 22.17
N ASP A 171 -2.81 -13.60 22.73
CA ASP A 171 -2.56 -12.25 22.25
C ASP A 171 -1.13 -11.80 22.50
N LEU A 172 -0.46 -12.34 23.53
CA LEU A 172 0.97 -12.13 23.72
C LEU A 172 1.74 -12.69 22.52
N ALA A 173 1.44 -13.93 22.11
CA ALA A 173 2.04 -14.51 20.90
C ALA A 173 1.64 -13.73 19.63
N ALA A 174 0.37 -13.32 19.51
CA ALA A 174 -0.10 -12.52 18.38
C ALA A 174 0.63 -11.17 18.28
N SER A 175 0.92 -10.51 19.40
CA SER A 175 1.65 -9.24 19.40
C SER A 175 3.07 -9.37 18.87
N PHE A 176 3.76 -10.48 19.18
CA PHE A 176 5.05 -10.80 18.59
C PHE A 176 4.95 -11.03 17.08
N THR A 177 3.95 -11.81 16.63
CA THR A 177 3.73 -12.01 15.18
C THR A 177 3.39 -10.70 14.45
N ARG A 178 2.68 -9.77 15.11
CA ARG A 178 2.38 -8.43 14.57
C ARG A 178 3.66 -7.65 14.29
N ILE A 179 4.59 -7.64 15.24
CA ILE A 179 5.88 -6.95 15.08
C ILE A 179 6.67 -7.61 13.94
N LEU A 180 6.82 -8.93 13.94
CA LEU A 180 7.54 -9.66 12.88
C LEU A 180 6.95 -9.39 11.48
N ASN A 181 5.64 -9.53 11.32
CA ASN A 181 4.97 -9.27 10.05
C ASN A 181 5.17 -7.82 9.61
N SER A 182 5.06 -6.86 10.53
CA SER A 182 5.29 -5.44 10.22
C SER A 182 6.72 -5.18 9.73
N CYS A 183 7.73 -5.81 10.33
CA CYS A 183 9.13 -5.70 9.90
C CYS A 183 9.34 -6.29 8.51
N ILE A 184 8.84 -7.50 8.26
CA ILE A 184 8.99 -8.20 6.97
C ILE A 184 8.33 -7.39 5.85
N ILE A 185 7.07 -6.96 6.07
CA ILE A 185 6.32 -6.14 5.12
C ILE A 185 7.08 -4.83 4.87
N THR A 186 7.51 -4.12 5.92
CA THR A 186 8.25 -2.86 5.77
C THR A 186 9.51 -3.02 4.95
N ILE A 187 10.28 -4.09 5.16
CA ILE A 187 11.51 -4.36 4.39
C ILE A 187 11.19 -4.60 2.89
N ILE A 188 10.16 -5.40 2.60
CA ILE A 188 9.74 -5.69 1.22
C ILE A 188 9.27 -4.42 0.50
N TYR A 189 8.50 -3.57 1.19
CA TYR A 189 7.97 -2.33 0.64
C TYR A 189 8.94 -1.15 0.73
N MET A 190 10.13 -1.30 1.33
CA MET A 190 11.09 -0.20 1.52
C MET A 190 11.55 0.43 0.21
N ALA A 191 11.64 -0.35 -0.87
CA ALA A 191 12.02 0.14 -2.19
C ALA A 191 10.94 1.01 -2.85
N ARG A 192 9.73 1.07 -2.26
CA ARG A 192 8.58 1.81 -2.77
C ARG A 192 8.32 3.06 -1.94
N LEU A 193 8.18 4.19 -2.63
CA LEU A 193 7.87 5.48 -2.01
C LEU A 193 6.37 5.80 -2.02
N ASP A 194 5.53 4.96 -2.64
CA ASP A 194 4.08 5.17 -2.69
C ASP A 194 3.34 4.68 -1.43
N TYR A 195 4.03 4.03 -0.51
CA TYR A 195 3.49 3.57 0.75
C TYR A 195 4.37 4.03 1.91
N SER A 196 3.78 4.61 2.94
CA SER A 196 4.51 4.96 4.16
C SER A 196 4.45 3.82 5.19
N PRO A 197 5.59 3.34 5.70
CA PRO A 197 5.61 2.33 6.76
C PRO A 197 5.11 2.88 8.11
N LEU A 198 5.01 4.20 8.27
CA LEU A 198 4.67 4.85 9.54
C LEU A 198 3.16 4.87 9.86
N GLY A 199 2.31 4.32 8.98
CA GLY A 199 0.86 4.26 9.17
C GLY A 199 0.16 5.62 9.00
N ARG A 200 -1.17 5.59 8.81
CA ARG A 200 -1.95 6.72 8.24
C ARG A 200 -1.79 8.07 8.96
N GLN A 201 -1.66 8.06 10.27
CA GLN A 201 -1.57 9.30 11.06
C GLN A 201 -0.16 9.93 11.04
N LEU A 202 0.87 9.14 10.71
CA LEU A 202 2.27 9.56 10.73
C LEU A 202 2.92 9.56 9.34
N GLU A 203 2.13 9.42 8.28
CA GLU A 203 2.60 9.46 6.89
C GLU A 203 3.42 10.72 6.60
N TYR A 204 3.03 11.87 7.17
CA TYR A 204 3.74 13.14 6.99
C TYR A 204 5.12 13.21 7.64
N ARG A 205 5.47 12.25 8.51
CA ARG A 205 6.82 12.15 9.09
C ARG A 205 7.78 11.39 8.20
N ASP A 206 7.28 10.66 7.21
CA ASP A 206 8.10 9.95 6.24
C ASP A 206 8.50 10.89 5.11
N ALA A 207 9.79 11.24 5.08
CA ALA A 207 10.35 12.14 4.07
C ALA A 207 10.24 11.56 2.65
N GLY A 208 10.38 10.24 2.48
CA GLY A 208 10.30 9.58 1.18
C GLY A 208 8.88 9.65 0.61
N PHE A 209 7.90 9.28 1.42
CA PHE A 209 6.48 9.39 1.06
C PHE A 209 6.04 10.85 0.83
N CYS A 210 6.49 11.79 1.68
CA CYS A 210 6.19 13.21 1.47
C CYS A 210 6.76 13.74 0.15
N ALA A 211 8.00 13.40 -0.19
CA ALA A 211 8.60 13.79 -1.46
C ALA A 211 7.83 13.20 -2.66
N TYR A 212 7.33 11.97 -2.53
CA TYR A 212 6.45 11.35 -3.52
C TYR A 212 5.13 12.11 -3.70
N LEU A 213 4.45 12.45 -2.61
CA LEU A 213 3.21 13.24 -2.65
C LEU A 213 3.44 14.60 -3.31
N ASP A 214 4.51 15.28 -2.91
CA ASP A 214 4.89 16.59 -3.44
C ASP A 214 5.23 16.50 -4.94
N PHE A 215 5.95 15.45 -5.39
CA PHE A 215 6.22 15.15 -6.80
C PHE A 215 4.92 14.97 -7.60
N ILE A 216 4.02 14.11 -7.14
CA ILE A 216 2.78 13.79 -7.85
C ILE A 216 1.88 15.03 -7.98
N GLN A 217 1.77 15.85 -6.94
CA GLN A 217 0.99 17.08 -6.98
C GLN A 217 1.61 18.14 -7.90
N MET A 218 2.93 18.29 -7.86
CA MET A 218 3.67 19.19 -8.76
C MET A 218 3.47 18.79 -10.22
N GLU A 219 3.64 17.51 -10.54
CA GLU A 219 3.47 16.97 -11.89
C GLU A 219 2.03 17.16 -12.38
N ALA A 220 1.04 16.96 -11.50
CA ALA A 220 -0.37 17.15 -11.84
C ALA A 220 -0.73 18.62 -12.14
N ILE A 221 -0.12 19.57 -11.43
CA ILE A 221 -0.32 21.01 -11.66
C ILE A 221 0.33 21.44 -12.98
N HIS A 222 1.56 21.00 -13.25
CA HIS A 222 2.31 21.42 -14.43
C HIS A 222 1.92 20.70 -15.72
N ARG A 223 1.52 19.43 -15.63
CA ARG A 223 1.22 18.58 -16.79
C ARG A 223 -0.24 18.17 -16.85
N ASN A 224 -1.15 19.08 -16.50
CA ASN A 224 -2.58 18.81 -16.63
C ASN A 224 -2.96 18.70 -18.12
N PRO A 225 -3.39 17.51 -18.62
CA PRO A 225 -3.69 17.32 -20.03
C PRO A 225 -4.87 18.17 -20.51
N ILE A 226 -5.83 18.47 -19.62
CA ILE A 226 -6.99 19.31 -19.95
C ILE A 226 -6.55 20.75 -20.18
N MET A 227 -5.67 21.27 -19.32
CA MET A 227 -5.15 22.63 -19.46
C MET A 227 -4.27 22.77 -20.71
N LEU A 228 -3.43 21.77 -21.01
CA LEU A 228 -2.60 21.73 -22.22
C LEU A 228 -3.43 21.62 -23.50
N ALA A 229 -4.50 20.82 -23.48
CA ALA A 229 -5.43 20.73 -24.60
C ALA A 229 -6.22 22.05 -24.80
N PHE A 230 -6.63 22.69 -23.71
CA PHE A 230 -7.32 23.97 -23.77
C PHE A 230 -6.42 25.08 -24.32
N SER A 231 -5.17 25.18 -23.86
CA SER A 231 -4.22 26.18 -24.35
C SER A 231 -3.86 25.96 -25.81
N SER A 232 -3.69 24.71 -26.26
CA SER A 232 -3.43 24.41 -27.67
C SER A 232 -4.60 24.80 -28.58
N ILE A 233 -5.84 24.53 -28.17
CA ILE A 233 -7.04 24.98 -28.89
C ILE A 233 -7.09 26.51 -28.96
N LEU A 234 -6.78 27.20 -27.86
CA LEU A 234 -6.79 28.66 -27.79
C LEU A 234 -5.74 29.28 -28.72
N LEU A 235 -4.53 28.72 -28.76
CA LEU A 235 -3.46 29.16 -29.67
C LEU A 235 -3.88 28.98 -31.14
N VAL A 236 -4.40 27.81 -31.52
CA VAL A 236 -4.89 27.56 -32.88
C VAL A 236 -5.99 28.55 -33.27
N HIS A 237 -6.90 28.86 -32.33
CA HIS A 237 -7.96 29.82 -32.56
C HIS A 237 -7.44 31.26 -32.73
N GLN A 238 -6.40 31.66 -31.99
CA GLN A 238 -5.78 32.98 -32.13
C GLN A 238 -5.14 33.18 -33.50
N HIS A 239 -4.51 32.15 -34.06
CA HIS A 239 -3.91 32.20 -35.40
C HIS A 239 -4.95 32.17 -36.54
N THR A 240 -6.14 31.62 -36.29
CA THR A 240 -7.20 31.50 -37.29
C THR A 240 -8.12 32.73 -37.24
N LYS A 241 -8.01 33.68 -38.17
CA LYS A 241 -8.91 34.84 -38.27
C LYS A 241 -10.35 34.40 -38.60
N GLN A 242 -11.21 34.24 -37.59
CA GLN A 242 -12.62 33.91 -37.78
C GLN A 242 -13.55 35.13 -37.82
N ASN A 243 -14.62 35.03 -38.61
CA ASN A 243 -15.68 36.03 -38.72
C ASN A 243 -16.46 36.17 -37.39
N LYS A 244 -16.27 37.32 -36.71
CA LYS A 244 -16.70 37.56 -35.31
C LYS A 244 -18.23 37.66 -35.11
N SER A 245 -19.01 38.01 -36.13
CA SER A 245 -20.45 38.28 -36.01
C SER A 245 -21.28 36.99 -35.83
N SER A 246 -21.18 36.04 -36.77
CA SER A 246 -21.92 34.77 -36.75
C SER A 246 -21.50 33.83 -35.60
N ALA A 247 -20.26 33.96 -35.13
CA ALA A 247 -19.72 33.16 -34.03
C ALA A 247 -20.38 33.46 -32.68
N LYS A 248 -20.70 34.73 -32.39
CA LYS A 248 -21.27 35.16 -31.09
C LYS A 248 -22.65 34.55 -30.84
N VAL A 249 -23.52 34.52 -31.86
CA VAL A 249 -24.87 33.94 -31.74
C VAL A 249 -24.77 32.43 -31.49
N ARG A 250 -23.91 31.73 -32.23
CA ARG A 250 -23.67 30.29 -32.03
C ARG A 250 -23.14 29.95 -30.64
N GLN A 251 -22.24 30.77 -30.09
CA GLN A 251 -21.70 30.58 -28.73
C GLN A 251 -22.78 30.74 -27.66
N LYS A 252 -23.68 31.73 -27.79
CA LYS A 252 -24.81 31.92 -26.86
C LYS A 252 -25.74 30.70 -26.84
N TRP A 253 -26.08 30.15 -28.01
CA TRP A 253 -26.91 28.95 -28.10
C TRP A 253 -26.22 27.71 -27.52
N ARG A 254 -24.93 27.50 -27.80
CA ARG A 254 -24.15 26.39 -27.20
C ARG A 254 -24.12 26.47 -25.67
N LEU A 255 -23.95 27.67 -25.13
CA LEU A 255 -24.00 27.89 -23.68
C LEU A 255 -25.38 27.56 -23.10
N ALA A 256 -26.46 27.98 -23.75
CA ALA A 256 -27.83 27.68 -23.31
C ALA A 256 -28.09 26.16 -23.27
N ILE A 257 -27.70 25.44 -24.33
CA ILE A 257 -27.83 23.97 -24.40
C ILE A 257 -27.05 23.30 -23.25
N LEU A 258 -25.82 23.74 -22.98
CA LEU A 258 -24.99 23.20 -21.91
C LEU A 258 -25.62 23.43 -20.52
N LEU A 259 -26.19 24.61 -20.28
CA LEU A 259 -26.85 24.93 -19.02
C LEU A 259 -28.16 24.16 -18.81
N ILE A 260 -28.88 23.83 -19.89
CA ILE A 260 -30.08 22.98 -19.83
C ILE A 260 -29.70 21.54 -19.46
N HIS A 261 -28.58 21.02 -19.99
CA HIS A 261 -28.12 19.66 -19.72
C HIS A 261 -27.49 19.50 -18.32
N ILE A 262 -26.82 20.54 -17.80
CA ILE A 262 -26.12 20.49 -16.52
C ILE A 262 -26.62 21.63 -15.61
N PRO A 263 -27.72 21.41 -14.86
CA PRO A 263 -28.38 22.48 -14.10
C PRO A 263 -27.54 23.01 -12.93
N SER A 264 -26.65 22.19 -12.35
CA SER A 264 -25.75 22.60 -11.26
C SER A 264 -24.80 23.73 -11.66
N LEU A 265 -24.42 23.82 -12.94
CA LEU A 265 -23.56 24.89 -13.45
C LEU A 265 -24.25 26.25 -13.46
N ILE A 266 -25.59 26.31 -13.45
CA ILE A 266 -26.33 27.58 -13.38
C ILE A 266 -26.03 28.29 -12.07
N ILE A 267 -26.05 27.54 -10.96
CA ILE A 267 -25.81 28.06 -9.61
C ILE A 267 -24.36 28.52 -9.49
N LEU A 268 -23.41 27.68 -9.89
CA LEU A 268 -21.97 28.00 -9.87
C LEU A 268 -21.64 29.22 -10.72
N ARG A 269 -22.22 29.33 -11.92
CA ARG A 269 -22.01 30.47 -12.80
C ARG A 269 -22.56 31.76 -12.20
N LYS A 270 -23.77 31.74 -11.61
CA LYS A 270 -24.33 32.91 -10.95
C LYS A 270 -23.43 33.36 -9.79
N ALA A 271 -22.96 32.42 -8.97
CA ALA A 271 -22.07 32.71 -7.85
C ALA A 271 -20.74 33.37 -8.28
N VAL A 272 -20.14 32.91 -9.39
CA VAL A 272 -18.91 33.50 -9.94
C VAL A 272 -19.15 34.89 -10.51
N LEU A 273 -20.31 35.15 -11.13
CA LEU A 273 -20.64 36.46 -11.71
C LEU A 273 -21.03 37.52 -10.67
N THR A 274 -21.51 37.10 -9.50
CA THR A 274 -21.85 37.99 -8.38
C THR A 274 -20.66 38.33 -7.49
N ARG A 275 -19.50 37.72 -7.74
CA ARG A 275 -18.26 37.90 -6.96
C ARG A 275 -17.31 38.84 -7.71
#